data_AF-A0A5U8XTG9-F1
#
_entry.id   AF-A0A5U8XTG9-F1
#
_cell.length_a   1.000
_cell.length_b   1.000
_cell.length_c   1.000
_cell.angle_alpha   90.00
_cell.angle_beta   90.00
_cell.angle_gamma   90.00
#
_symmetry.space_group_name_H-M   'P 1'
#
loop_
_entity.id
_entity.type
_entity.pdbx_description
1 polymer ?
#
loop_
_entity_poly.entity_id
_entity_poly.type
_entity_poly.pdbx_seq_one_letter_code
_entity_poly.pdbx_strand_id
1 'polypeptide(L)'
;MRYQDVVIERLRQGLASVDHAIAQTFVDECSPPASSLYEFSDRVNRHFAGLLQTCGVKPQPRDFEVPEDNDAIPYWIEDLENRVHPVLKSTRGKKDGTESTAA
;
A
#
# COMPACT_ATOMS: atom_id res chain seq x y z
N MET A 1 -7.98 -10.39 13.80
CA MET A 1 -8.89 -10.80 12.70
C MET A 1 -8.31 -12.02 11.96
N ARG A 2 -9.10 -13.04 11.56
CA ARG A 2 -8.57 -14.35 11.08
C ARG A 2 -7.69 -14.26 9.81
N TYR A 3 -7.92 -13.27 8.97
CA TYR A 3 -7.23 -13.09 7.68
C TYR A 3 -6.15 -12.01 7.71
N GLN A 4 -5.91 -11.34 8.84
CA GLN A 4 -5.02 -10.19 8.91
C GLN A 4 -3.61 -10.53 8.43
N ASP A 5 -3.01 -11.59 8.95
CA ASP A 5 -1.66 -12.03 8.56
C ASP A 5 -1.56 -12.36 7.07
N VAL A 6 -2.60 -12.99 6.50
CA VAL A 6 -2.63 -13.34 5.07
C VAL A 6 -2.67 -12.09 4.20
N VAL A 7 -3.48 -11.10 4.59
CA VAL A 7 -3.59 -9.83 3.86
C VAL A 7 -2.30 -9.02 3.97
N ILE A 8 -1.71 -8.96 5.18
CA ILE A 8 -0.43 -8.28 5.41
C ILE A 8 0.67 -8.90 4.54
N GLU A 9 0.79 -10.23 4.52
CA GLU A 9 1.82 -10.89 3.72
C GLU A 9 1.64 -10.60 2.21
N ARG A 10 0.40 -10.64 1.70
CA ARG A 10 0.12 -10.36 0.28
C ARG A 10 0.49 -8.93 -0.11
N LEU A 11 0.08 -7.94 0.69
CA LEU A 11 0.38 -6.52 0.45
C LEU A 11 1.87 -6.22 0.62
N ARG A 12 2.53 -6.84 1.60
CA ARG A 12 3.98 -6.76 1.79
C ARG A 12 4.73 -7.27 0.56
N GLN A 13 4.33 -8.40 -0.02
CA GLN A 13 4.96 -8.95 -1.24
C GLN A 13 4.80 -7.99 -2.43
N GLY A 14 3.62 -7.40 -2.60
CA GLY A 14 3.36 -6.38 -3.62
C GLY A 14 4.26 -5.16 -3.46
N LEU A 15 4.32 -4.61 -2.24
CA LEU A 15 5.18 -3.48 -1.91
C LEU A 15 6.67 -3.81 -2.04
N ALA A 16 7.10 -5.01 -1.64
CA ALA A 16 8.51 -5.43 -1.71
C ALA A 16 9.01 -5.54 -3.15
N SER A 17 8.10 -5.85 -4.11
CA SER A 17 8.40 -5.79 -5.55
C SER A 17 8.76 -4.37 -6.02
N VAL A 18 8.34 -3.34 -5.27
CA VAL A 18 8.64 -1.93 -5.56
C VAL A 18 9.78 -1.41 -4.67
N ASP A 19 9.67 -1.59 -3.36
CA ASP A 19 10.61 -1.08 -2.35
C ASP A 19 10.54 -1.92 -1.06
N HIS A 20 11.66 -2.55 -0.71
CA HIS A 20 11.77 -3.36 0.51
C HIS A 20 11.62 -2.55 1.80
N ALA A 21 12.06 -1.28 1.82
CA ALA A 21 11.93 -0.44 3.00
C ALA A 21 10.47 -0.01 3.20
N ILE A 22 9.75 0.33 2.12
CA ILE A 22 8.30 0.60 2.20
C ILE A 22 7.54 -0.63 2.69
N ALA A 23 7.87 -1.81 2.17
CA ALA A 23 7.25 -3.06 2.58
C ALA A 23 7.48 -3.35 4.08
N GLN A 24 8.66 -3.04 4.60
CA GLN A 24 8.97 -3.21 6.02
C GLN A 24 8.16 -2.24 6.88
N THR A 25 8.16 -0.95 6.56
CA THR A 25 7.35 0.06 7.27
C THR A 25 5.87 -0.29 7.28
N PHE A 26 5.34 -0.79 6.16
CA PHE A 26 3.95 -1.27 6.08
C PHE A 26 3.66 -2.38 7.09
N VAL A 27 4.55 -3.37 7.20
CA VAL A 27 4.40 -4.48 8.17
C VAL A 27 4.43 -3.93 9.59
N ASP A 28 5.38 -3.05 9.92
CA ASP A 28 5.51 -2.49 11.27
C ASP A 28 4.26 -1.70 11.69
N GLU A 29 3.66 -0.95 10.77
CA GLU A 29 2.46 -0.14 11.07
C GLU A 29 1.15 -0.94 11.02
N CYS A 30 1.03 -1.91 10.11
CA CYS A 30 -0.25 -2.59 9.84
C CYS A 30 -0.39 -3.98 10.49
N SER A 31 0.69 -4.58 11.00
CA SER A 31 0.64 -5.89 11.69
C SER A 31 0.05 -5.90 13.10
N PRO A 32 -0.03 -4.79 13.88
CA PRO A 32 -0.65 -4.86 15.20
C PRO A 32 -2.11 -5.36 15.10
N PRO A 33 -2.55 -6.26 16.00
CA PRO A 33 -3.83 -6.95 15.87
C PRO A 33 -5.01 -5.96 15.81
N ALA A 34 -5.87 -6.13 14.81
CA ALA A 34 -7.07 -5.33 14.65
C ALA A 34 -8.31 -6.09 15.15
N SER A 35 -9.23 -5.35 15.77
CA SER A 35 -10.47 -5.89 16.36
C SER A 35 -11.57 -6.11 15.30
N SER A 36 -11.48 -5.43 14.16
CA SER A 36 -12.48 -5.49 13.08
C SER A 36 -11.84 -5.34 11.70
N LEU A 37 -12.57 -5.76 10.66
CA LEU A 37 -12.17 -5.55 9.26
C LEU A 37 -12.04 -4.05 8.96
N TYR A 38 -13.00 -3.25 9.42
CA TYR A 38 -12.97 -1.79 9.25
C TYR A 38 -11.70 -1.17 9.85
N GLU A 39 -11.38 -1.49 11.11
CA GLU A 39 -10.18 -0.94 11.78
C GLU A 39 -8.90 -1.34 11.04
N PHE A 40 -8.83 -2.59 10.57
CA PHE A 40 -7.68 -3.08 9.80
C PHE A 40 -7.55 -2.36 8.46
N SER A 41 -8.62 -2.34 7.67
CA SER A 41 -8.63 -1.75 6.33
C SER A 41 -8.47 -0.24 6.36
N ASP A 42 -9.04 0.48 7.33
CA ASP A 42 -8.78 1.92 7.52
C ASP A 42 -7.29 2.19 7.78
N ARG A 43 -6.63 1.38 8.62
CA ARG A 43 -5.20 1.51 8.88
C ARG A 43 -4.36 1.30 7.63
N VAL A 44 -4.66 0.24 6.87
CA VAL A 44 -4.00 -0.05 5.58
C VAL A 44 -4.23 1.10 4.60
N ASN A 45 -5.47 1.53 4.43
CA ASN A 45 -5.84 2.62 3.53
C ASN A 45 -5.12 3.93 3.87
N ARG A 46 -4.98 4.27 5.17
CA ARG A 46 -4.21 5.44 5.62
C ARG A 46 -2.73 5.32 5.30
N HIS A 47 -2.13 4.14 5.48
CA HIS A 47 -0.73 3.92 5.12
C HIS A 47 -0.51 4.14 3.62
N PHE A 48 -1.34 3.51 2.76
CA PHE A 48 -1.28 3.68 1.31
C PHE A 48 -1.56 5.12 0.85
N ALA A 49 -2.51 5.81 1.49
CA ALA A 49 -2.76 7.22 1.26
C ALA A 49 -1.53 8.09 1.61
N GLY A 50 -0.86 7.78 2.72
CA GLY A 50 0.40 8.42 3.11
C GLY A 50 1.49 8.22 2.06
N LEU A 51 1.65 7.00 1.55
CA LEU A 51 2.61 6.70 0.47
C LEU A 51 2.35 7.55 -0.78
N LEU A 52 1.09 7.62 -1.23
CA LEU A 52 0.72 8.47 -2.37
C LEU A 52 1.07 9.95 -2.13
N GLN A 53 0.83 10.47 -0.92
CA GLN A 53 1.17 11.84 -0.56
C GLN A 53 2.69 12.09 -0.63
N THR A 54 3.52 11.13 -0.20
CA THR A 54 4.98 11.26 -0.33
C THR A 54 5.45 11.29 -1.78
N CYS A 55 4.68 10.72 -2.69
CA CYS A 55 4.91 10.79 -4.14
C CYS A 55 4.33 12.05 -4.79
N GLY A 56 3.71 12.95 -4.03
CA GLY A 56 3.07 14.17 -4.53
C GLY A 56 1.65 13.96 -5.08
N VAL A 57 1.06 12.79 -4.87
CA VAL A 57 -0.32 12.48 -5.25
C VAL A 57 -1.24 12.77 -4.05
N LYS A 58 -2.29 13.57 -4.26
CA LYS A 58 -3.30 13.81 -3.21
C LYS A 58 -4.37 12.71 -3.27
N PRO A 59 -4.42 11.79 -2.30
CA PRO A 59 -5.48 10.80 -2.23
C PRO A 59 -6.81 11.48 -1.94
N GLN A 60 -7.86 11.07 -2.64
CA GLN A 60 -9.23 11.49 -2.38
C GLN A 60 -9.89 10.55 -1.35
N PRO A 61 -10.92 11.02 -0.63
CA PRO A 61 -11.63 10.19 0.35
C PRO A 61 -12.25 8.92 -0.25
N ARG A 62 -12.52 8.92 -1.56
CA ARG A 62 -13.07 7.78 -2.31
C ARG A 62 -12.01 6.91 -2.95
N ASP A 63 -10.72 7.21 -2.74
CA ASP A 63 -9.66 6.44 -3.36
C ASP A 63 -9.43 5.07 -2.70
N PHE A 64 -9.92 4.91 -1.46
CA PHE A 64 -9.69 3.71 -0.68
C PHE A 64 -10.98 3.32 0.05
N GLU A 65 -11.77 2.49 -0.60
CA GLU A 65 -12.95 1.90 0.02
C GLU A 65 -12.52 0.85 1.05
N VAL A 66 -13.37 0.61 2.05
CA VAL A 66 -13.18 -0.47 3.01
C VAL A 66 -14.01 -1.65 2.53
N PRO A 67 -13.46 -2.88 2.50
CA PRO A 67 -14.23 -4.05 2.11
C PRO A 67 -15.42 -4.25 3.06
N GLU A 68 -16.60 -4.49 2.49
CA GLU A 68 -17.84 -4.72 3.25
C GLU A 68 -17.75 -6.01 4.08
N ASP A 69 -17.16 -7.06 3.48
CA ASP A 69 -17.05 -8.40 4.06
C ASP A 69 -15.72 -9.08 3.67
N ASN A 70 -15.47 -10.27 4.24
CA ASN A 70 -14.25 -11.03 3.95
C ASN A 70 -14.11 -11.43 2.47
N ASP A 71 -15.23 -11.66 1.77
CA ASP A 71 -15.24 -11.98 0.34
C ASP A 71 -14.83 -10.80 -0.55
N ALA A 72 -14.94 -9.56 -0.06
CA ALA A 72 -14.51 -8.36 -0.75
C ALA A 72 -13.00 -8.06 -0.58
N ILE A 73 -12.32 -8.72 0.37
CA ILE A 73 -10.90 -8.49 0.67
C ILE A 73 -9.99 -8.67 -0.56
N PRO A 74 -10.12 -9.73 -1.38
CA PRO A 74 -9.25 -9.91 -2.55
C PRO A 74 -9.36 -8.73 -3.54
N TYR A 75 -10.60 -8.32 -3.84
CA TYR A 75 -10.86 -7.19 -4.75
C TYR A 75 -10.31 -5.87 -4.21
N TRP A 76 -10.47 -5.64 -2.90
CA TRP A 76 -9.90 -4.47 -2.24
C TRP A 76 -8.37 -4.43 -2.30
N ILE A 77 -7.70 -5.58 -2.10
CA ILE A 77 -6.24 -5.69 -2.24
C ILE A 77 -5.82 -5.36 -3.68
N GLU A 78 -6.49 -5.93 -4.68
CA GLU A 78 -6.18 -5.67 -6.08
C GLU A 78 -6.37 -4.20 -6.46
N ASP A 79 -7.43 -3.55 -5.97
CA ASP A 79 -7.66 -2.11 -6.19
C ASP A 79 -6.55 -1.26 -5.57
N LEU A 80 -6.15 -1.56 -4.32
CA LEU A 80 -5.02 -0.90 -3.64
C LEU A 80 -3.72 -1.02 -4.45
N GLU A 81 -3.37 -2.24 -4.87
CA GLU A 81 -2.17 -2.51 -5.64
C GLU A 81 -2.19 -1.76 -6.99
N ASN A 82 -3.32 -1.79 -7.69
CA ASN A 82 -3.48 -1.14 -9.00
C ASN A 82 -3.40 0.39 -8.92
N ARG A 83 -3.86 1.00 -7.82
CA ARG A 83 -3.75 2.46 -7.63
C ARG A 83 -2.36 2.89 -7.20
N VAL A 84 -1.75 2.15 -6.29
CA VAL A 84 -0.52 2.62 -5.63
C VAL A 84 0.74 2.18 -6.37
N HIS A 85 0.82 0.93 -6.85
CA HIS A 85 2.04 0.42 -7.48
C HIS A 85 2.50 1.24 -8.70
N PRO A 86 1.63 1.68 -9.64
CA PRO A 86 2.06 2.48 -10.78
C PRO A 86 2.67 3.82 -10.35
N VAL A 87 2.11 4.47 -9.33
CA VAL A 87 2.61 5.73 -8.79
C VAL A 87 3.99 5.52 -8.16
N LEU A 88 4.12 4.54 -7.27
CA LEU A 88 5.39 4.24 -6.61
C LEU A 88 6.49 3.86 -7.61
N LYS A 89 6.16 3.00 -8.60
CA LYS A 89 7.10 2.61 -9.67
C LYS A 89 7.51 3.80 -10.52
N SER A 90 6.59 4.71 -10.86
CA SER A 90 6.89 5.90 -11.66
C SER A 90 7.78 6.89 -10.91
N THR A 91 7.50 7.13 -9.62
CA THR A 91 8.32 8.00 -8.78
C THR A 91 9.73 7.45 -8.60
N ARG A 92 9.88 6.11 -8.49
CA ARG A 92 11.19 5.49 -8.33
C ARG A 92 11.96 5.35 -9.64
N GLY A 93 11.30 5.02 -10.75
CA GLY A 93 11.91 5.08 -12.08
C GLY A 93 12.43 6.49 -12.41
N LYS A 94 11.80 7.54 -11.86
CA LYS A 94 12.29 8.92 -11.98
C LYS A 94 13.50 9.22 -11.07
N LYS A 95 13.62 8.55 -9.92
CA LYS A 95 14.84 8.63 -9.07
C LYS A 95 16.01 7.86 -9.67
N ASP A 96 15.74 6.71 -10.29
CA ASP A 96 16.74 5.86 -10.94
C ASP A 96 17.24 6.45 -12.29
N GLY A 97 16.39 7.20 -13.00
CA GLY A 97 16.75 7.95 -14.19
C GLY A 97 17.60 9.21 -13.95
N THR A 98 18.12 9.42 -12.73
CA THR A 98 19.10 10.48 -12.42
C THR A 98 20.50 9.88 -12.24
N GLU A 99 20.87 8.90 -13.05
CA GLU A 99 22.26 8.53 -13.28
C GLU A 99 22.64 8.79 -14.75
N SER A 100 23.75 9.51 -14.92
CA SER A 100 24.46 9.83 -16.18
C SER A 100 24.03 11.11 -16.94
N THR A 101 24.21 12.25 -16.30
CA THR A 101 24.90 13.38 -16.97
C THR A 101 25.81 14.09 -15.98
N ALA A 102 27.04 13.60 -15.81
CA ALA A 102 28.10 14.38 -15.19
C ALA A 102 29.48 13.92 -15.70
N ALA A 103 30.08 14.82 -16.48
CA ALA A 103 31.48 14.96 -16.89
C ALA A 103 32.10 13.89 -17.80
#